data_AF-A0A1X0UNR7-F1
#
_entry.id   AF-A0A1X0UNR7-F1
#
_cell.length_a   1.000
_cell.length_b   1.000
_cell.length_c   1.000
_cell.angle_alpha   90.00
_cell.angle_beta   90.00
_cell.angle_gamma   90.00
#
_symmetry.space_group_name_H-M   'P 1'
#
loop_
_entity.id
_entity.type
_entity.pdbx_description
1 polymer ?
#
loop_
_entity_poly.entity_id
_entity_poly.type
_entity_poly.pdbx_seq_one_letter_code
_entity_poly.pdbx_strand_id
1 'polypeptide(L)'
;MGDEFDHPHGTHLPDPTLGSTPGDNVIPDERWSRYMKAALPEPATVFEEVMQLSASYSGVIDCDRLLGAVESAVWDRLYELTARREDIRWDSLCLLRASGGFDHRRLAAFLSTRGAVGIAVNDKLSGYLTRLLPRQLTAAVYSGRFDAA
;
A
#
# COMPACT_ATOMS: atom_id res chain seq x y z
N MET A 1 -10.51 -69.27 21.25
CA MET A 1 -11.28 -68.02 21.10
C MET A 1 -10.73 -67.07 22.13
N GLY A 2 -9.83 -66.20 21.69
CA GLY A 2 -9.08 -65.28 22.56
C GLY A 2 -9.76 -63.93 22.57
N ASP A 3 -10.05 -63.44 23.77
CA ASP A 3 -10.44 -62.05 24.01
C ASP A 3 -9.16 -61.22 24.12
N GLU A 4 -9.00 -60.34 23.14
CA GLU A 4 -7.87 -59.46 22.92
C GLU A 4 -8.02 -58.20 23.79
N PHE A 5 -6.95 -57.90 24.54
CA PHE A 5 -6.82 -56.72 25.38
C PHE A 5 -6.91 -55.44 24.53
N ASP A 6 -7.88 -54.57 24.82
CA ASP A 6 -7.90 -53.20 24.29
C ASP A 6 -7.83 -52.18 25.44
N HIS A 7 -6.65 -51.59 25.59
CA HIS A 7 -6.41 -50.16 25.78
C HIS A 7 -4.89 -49.93 25.84
N PRO A 8 -4.39 -48.89 25.14
CA PRO A 8 -4.12 -47.68 25.90
C PRO A 8 -4.49 -46.37 25.18
N HIS A 9 -4.75 -45.38 26.03
CA HIS A 9 -4.87 -43.95 25.76
C HIS A 9 -4.06 -43.44 24.56
N GLY A 10 -4.77 -43.15 23.46
CA GLY A 10 -4.35 -42.14 22.51
C GLY A 10 -4.79 -40.77 23.01
N THR A 11 -3.92 -40.07 23.73
CA THR A 11 -4.06 -38.65 24.04
C THR A 11 -4.07 -37.88 22.72
N HIS A 12 -5.26 -37.58 22.19
CA HIS A 12 -5.42 -36.72 21.03
C HIS A 12 -5.07 -35.29 21.45
N LEU A 13 -3.79 -34.95 21.35
CA LEU A 13 -3.30 -33.58 21.39
C LEU A 13 -4.13 -32.74 20.39
N PRO A 14 -4.67 -31.58 20.79
CA PRO A 14 -5.20 -30.65 19.81
C PRO A 14 -4.05 -30.18 18.92
N ASP A 15 -4.23 -30.36 17.62
CA ASP A 15 -3.36 -29.84 16.58
C ASP A 15 -3.23 -28.31 16.73
N PRO A 16 -2.03 -27.74 16.96
CA PRO A 16 -1.82 -26.30 16.97
C PRO A 16 -1.25 -25.85 15.62
N THR A 17 -1.83 -26.28 14.49
CA THR A 17 -1.50 -25.67 13.21
C THR A 17 -2.36 -24.44 12.96
N LEU A 18 -1.66 -23.32 13.17
CA LEU A 18 -1.79 -22.10 12.39
C LEU A 18 -3.06 -21.29 12.67
N GLY A 19 -2.96 -20.53 13.76
CA GLY A 19 -3.58 -19.21 13.80
C GLY A 19 -3.25 -18.48 12.49
N SER A 20 -4.27 -18.26 11.67
CA SER A 20 -4.19 -17.29 10.60
C SER A 20 -3.89 -15.95 11.25
N THR A 21 -2.64 -15.49 11.14
CA THR A 21 -2.28 -14.12 11.48
C THR A 21 -3.27 -13.21 10.74
N PRO A 22 -4.07 -12.38 11.43
CA PRO A 22 -4.97 -11.45 10.76
C PRO A 22 -4.12 -10.32 10.17
N GLY A 23 -3.52 -10.58 9.02
CA GLY A 23 -2.53 -9.69 8.42
C GLY A 23 -2.17 -9.98 6.98
N ASP A 24 -2.57 -11.11 6.40
CA ASP A 24 -2.04 -11.56 5.11
C ASP A 24 -3.19 -11.89 4.13
N ASN A 25 -3.30 -11.10 3.05
CA ASN A 25 -4.29 -11.14 1.97
C ASN A 25 -5.52 -10.24 2.14
N VAL A 26 -5.34 -8.96 1.82
CA VAL A 26 -6.44 -8.12 1.34
C VAL A 26 -6.81 -8.62 -0.06
N ILE A 27 -7.92 -9.35 -0.17
CA ILE A 27 -8.42 -9.86 -1.45
C ILE A 27 -9.20 -8.73 -2.14
N PRO A 28 -8.87 -8.39 -3.41
CA PRO A 28 -9.60 -7.37 -4.14
C PRO A 28 -11.05 -7.79 -4.38
N ASP A 29 -11.99 -6.84 -4.28
CA ASP A 29 -13.38 -7.08 -4.68
C ASP A 29 -13.47 -7.11 -6.21
N GLU A 30 -13.74 -8.28 -6.80
CA GLU A 30 -13.80 -8.47 -8.26
C GLU A 30 -14.85 -7.59 -8.94
N ARG A 31 -15.98 -7.30 -8.27
CA ARG A 31 -17.08 -6.51 -8.85
C ARG A 31 -16.64 -5.07 -9.08
N TRP A 32 -15.85 -4.53 -8.17
CA TRP A 32 -15.37 -3.15 -8.21
C TRP A 32 -14.00 -3.01 -8.86
N SER A 33 -13.13 -4.00 -8.74
CA SER A 33 -11.78 -3.98 -9.32
C SER A 33 -11.80 -3.84 -10.84
N ARG A 34 -12.81 -4.39 -11.53
CA ARG A 34 -12.99 -4.19 -12.99
C ARG A 34 -13.21 -2.74 -13.41
N TYR A 35 -13.61 -1.88 -12.47
CA TYR A 35 -13.84 -0.45 -12.70
C TYR A 35 -12.65 0.42 -12.28
N MET A 36 -11.64 -0.13 -11.59
CA MET A 36 -10.38 0.55 -11.29
C MET A 36 -9.50 0.61 -12.54
N LYS A 37 -9.80 1.57 -13.43
CA LYS A 37 -9.07 1.73 -14.69
C LYS A 37 -7.68 2.31 -14.51
N ALA A 38 -7.48 3.13 -13.48
CA ALA A 38 -6.19 3.70 -13.14
C ALA A 38 -5.51 2.82 -12.09
N ALA A 39 -4.46 2.09 -12.47
CA ALA A 39 -3.64 1.40 -11.50
C ALA A 39 -2.90 2.43 -10.62
N LEU A 40 -2.72 2.13 -9.33
CA LEU A 40 -1.76 2.87 -8.53
C LEU A 40 -0.35 2.53 -9.07
N PRO A 41 0.46 3.54 -9.43
CA PRO A 41 1.82 3.29 -9.87
C PRO A 41 2.62 2.71 -8.71
N GLU A 42 3.61 1.90 -9.05
CA GLU A 42 4.64 1.49 -8.10
C GLU A 42 5.49 2.73 -7.71
N PRO A 43 5.98 2.83 -6.46
CA PRO A 43 6.84 3.94 -6.05
C PRO A 43 8.07 4.10 -6.95
N ALA A 44 8.65 2.99 -7.42
CA ALA A 44 9.76 2.97 -8.35
C ALA A 44 9.45 3.72 -9.66
N THR A 45 8.22 3.57 -10.20
CA THR A 45 7.79 4.28 -11.41
C THR A 45 7.72 5.79 -11.18
N VAL A 46 7.24 6.23 -10.02
CA VAL A 46 7.18 7.66 -9.65
C VAL A 46 8.60 8.21 -9.46
N PHE A 47 9.47 7.44 -8.82
CA PHE A 47 10.88 7.76 -8.65
C PHE A 47 11.58 7.94 -10.00
N GLU A 48 11.42 7.00 -10.94
CA GLU A 48 12.01 7.07 -12.27
C GLU A 48 11.56 8.33 -13.04
N GLU A 49 10.27 8.67 -12.96
CA GLU A 49 9.73 9.89 -13.56
C GLU A 49 10.39 11.14 -12.95
N VAL A 50 10.56 11.20 -11.62
CA VAL A 50 11.25 12.33 -10.96
C VAL A 50 12.71 12.40 -11.42
N MET A 51 13.41 11.26 -11.50
CA MET A 51 14.80 11.20 -11.96
C MET A 51 14.94 11.66 -13.41
N GLN A 52 14.01 11.27 -14.29
CA GLN A 52 13.98 11.70 -15.68
C GLN A 52 13.73 13.21 -15.79
N LEU A 53 12.76 13.73 -15.03
CA LEU A 53 12.44 15.17 -14.99
C LEU A 53 13.56 16.01 -14.36
N SER A 54 14.43 15.39 -13.55
CA SER A 54 15.53 16.02 -12.83
C SER A 54 16.91 15.60 -13.35
N ALA A 55 17.00 15.12 -14.60
CA ALA A 55 18.18 14.47 -15.16
C ALA A 55 19.47 15.31 -15.02
N SER A 56 19.37 16.64 -15.06
CA SER A 56 20.50 17.56 -14.89
C SER A 56 21.07 17.61 -13.46
N TYR A 57 20.39 17.01 -12.48
CA TYR A 57 20.73 17.03 -11.04
C TYR A 57 20.80 15.62 -10.43
N SER A 58 20.75 14.57 -11.26
CA SER A 58 20.67 13.17 -10.82
C SER A 58 21.81 12.73 -9.89
N GLY A 59 22.98 13.36 -9.97
CA GLY A 59 24.13 13.04 -9.09
C GLY A 59 24.05 13.62 -7.67
N VAL A 60 23.01 14.41 -7.35
CA VAL A 60 22.84 15.08 -6.05
C VAL A 60 21.66 14.50 -5.27
N ILE A 61 20.78 13.74 -5.91
CA ILE A 61 19.55 13.24 -5.32
C ILE A 61 19.84 11.96 -4.53
N ASP A 62 19.56 11.98 -3.22
CA ASP A 62 19.54 10.76 -2.41
C ASP A 62 18.32 9.90 -2.81
N CYS A 63 18.60 8.72 -3.37
CA CYS A 63 17.58 7.81 -3.88
C CYS A 63 16.66 7.25 -2.79
N ASP A 64 17.22 6.88 -1.63
CA ASP A 64 16.45 6.32 -0.52
C ASP A 64 15.53 7.40 0.07
N ARG A 65 16.03 8.63 0.17
CA ARG A 65 15.23 9.79 0.58
C ARG A 65 14.11 10.08 -0.40
N LEU A 66 14.35 9.97 -1.71
CA LEU A 66 13.33 10.18 -2.74
C LEU A 66 12.24 9.11 -2.68
N LEU A 67 12.61 7.85 -2.48
CA LEU A 67 11.64 6.77 -2.30
C LEU A 67 10.78 7.00 -1.04
N GLY A 68 11.42 7.34 0.09
CA GLY A 68 10.71 7.69 1.32
C GLY A 68 9.79 8.91 1.18
N ALA A 69 10.20 9.93 0.41
CA ALA A 69 9.37 11.09 0.12
C ALA A 69 8.14 10.73 -0.73
N VAL A 70 8.29 9.84 -1.72
CA VAL A 70 7.16 9.32 -2.51
C VAL A 70 6.18 8.57 -1.61
N GLU A 71 6.68 7.66 -0.76
CA GLU A 71 5.81 6.92 0.17
C GLU A 71 5.09 7.84 1.16
N SER A 72 5.78 8.82 1.76
CA SER A 72 5.15 9.79 2.65
C SER A 72 4.05 10.56 1.93
N ALA A 73 4.34 11.07 0.73
CA ALA A 73 3.37 11.80 -0.08
C ALA A 73 2.13 10.96 -0.45
N VAL A 74 2.28 9.65 -0.63
CA VAL A 74 1.14 8.75 -0.83
C VAL A 74 0.23 8.74 0.40
N TRP A 75 0.80 8.54 1.60
CA TRP A 75 0.04 8.46 2.84
C TRP A 75 -0.59 9.80 3.23
N ASP A 76 0.13 10.90 3.06
CA ASP A 76 -0.39 12.25 3.30
C ASP A 76 -1.57 12.54 2.37
N ARG A 77 -1.44 12.18 1.08
CA ARG A 77 -2.53 12.36 0.13
C ARG A 77 -3.73 11.46 0.43
N LEU A 78 -3.50 10.23 0.87
CA LEU A 78 -4.57 9.33 1.31
C LEU A 78 -5.30 9.89 2.52
N TYR A 79 -4.58 10.44 3.49
CA TYR A 79 -5.18 11.10 4.65
C TYR A 79 -6.11 12.22 4.19
N GLU A 80 -5.64 13.15 3.34
CA GLU A 80 -6.47 14.24 2.82
C GLU A 80 -7.73 13.75 2.10
N LEU A 81 -7.62 12.69 1.30
CA LEU A 81 -8.73 12.13 0.53
C LEU A 81 -9.78 11.41 1.39
N THR A 82 -9.38 10.95 2.58
CA THR A 82 -10.20 10.07 3.45
C THR A 82 -10.57 10.70 4.79
N ALA A 83 -9.94 11.80 5.21
CA ALA A 83 -10.12 12.43 6.54
C ALA A 83 -11.57 12.81 6.90
N ARG A 84 -12.46 12.94 5.90
CA ARG A 84 -13.89 13.27 6.09
C ARG A 84 -14.82 12.18 5.58
N ARG A 85 -14.34 10.94 5.43
CA ARG A 85 -15.10 9.81 4.89
C ARG A 85 -15.24 8.72 5.93
N GLU A 86 -16.47 8.31 6.20
CA GLU A 86 -16.75 7.17 7.09
C GLU A 86 -16.56 5.83 6.36
N ASP A 87 -16.80 5.80 5.04
CA ASP A 87 -16.67 4.60 4.20
C ASP A 87 -15.23 4.05 4.16
N ILE A 88 -14.24 4.93 4.38
CA ILE A 88 -12.82 4.60 4.37
C ILE A 88 -12.20 5.18 5.64
N ARG A 89 -12.20 4.37 6.70
CA ARG A 89 -11.64 4.76 7.99
C ARG A 89 -10.12 4.85 7.92
N TRP A 90 -9.57 5.96 8.42
CA TRP A 90 -8.13 6.17 8.53
C TRP A 90 -7.43 5.08 9.36
N ASP A 91 -8.06 4.60 10.43
CA ASP A 91 -7.53 3.50 11.25
C ASP A 91 -7.19 2.25 10.43
N SER A 92 -8.04 1.90 9.46
CA SER A 92 -7.82 0.74 8.58
C SER A 92 -6.64 0.97 7.64
N LEU A 93 -6.41 2.20 7.19
CA LEU A 93 -5.25 2.57 6.37
C LEU A 93 -3.96 2.57 7.21
N CYS A 94 -4.02 2.98 8.47
CA CYS A 94 -2.89 2.88 9.39
C CYS A 94 -2.48 1.43 9.65
N LEU A 95 -3.45 0.52 9.83
CA LEU A 95 -3.17 -0.92 9.95
C LEU A 95 -2.53 -1.47 8.67
N LEU A 96 -3.02 -1.04 7.51
CA LEU A 96 -2.42 -1.40 6.23
C LEU A 96 -0.96 -0.95 6.14
N ARG A 97 -0.68 0.31 6.53
CA ARG A 97 0.68 0.88 6.57
C ARG A 97 1.60 0.16 7.56
N ALA A 98 1.07 -0.32 8.69
CA ALA A 98 1.86 -1.00 9.72
C ALA A 98 2.18 -2.47 9.37
N SER A 99 1.44 -3.07 8.44
CA SER A 99 1.53 -4.49 8.10
C SER A 99 2.66 -4.88 7.14
N GLY A 100 3.54 -3.93 6.80
CA GLY A 100 4.65 -4.08 5.87
C GLY A 100 4.97 -2.73 5.22
N GLY A 101 6.10 -2.65 4.50
CA GLY A 101 6.41 -1.47 3.67
C GLY A 101 5.29 -1.13 2.69
N PHE A 102 5.42 -0.01 1.96
CA PHE A 102 4.37 0.40 1.04
C PHE A 102 4.14 -0.63 -0.07
N ASP A 103 2.93 -1.23 -0.08
CA ASP A 103 2.47 -2.11 -1.15
C ASP A 103 1.28 -1.49 -1.89
N HIS A 104 1.55 -0.98 -3.09
CA HIS A 104 0.57 -0.34 -3.96
C HIS A 104 -0.57 -1.29 -4.36
N ARG A 105 -0.30 -2.60 -4.52
CA ARG A 105 -1.31 -3.59 -4.92
C ARG A 105 -2.24 -3.88 -3.76
N ARG A 106 -1.68 -4.03 -2.57
CA ARG A 106 -2.45 -4.25 -1.35
C ARG A 106 -3.34 -3.04 -1.03
N LEU A 107 -2.86 -1.82 -1.26
CA LEU A 107 -3.65 -0.61 -1.15
C LEU A 107 -4.78 -0.55 -2.20
N ALA A 108 -4.49 -0.86 -3.46
CA ALA A 108 -5.51 -0.90 -4.50
C ALA A 108 -6.60 -1.95 -4.19
N ALA A 109 -6.19 -3.14 -3.72
CA ALA A 109 -7.10 -4.19 -3.29
C ALA A 109 -7.96 -3.73 -2.09
N PHE A 110 -7.37 -3.05 -1.11
CA PHE A 110 -8.13 -2.51 0.01
C PHE A 110 -9.19 -1.51 -0.48
N LEU A 111 -8.80 -0.60 -1.36
CA LEU A 111 -9.71 0.40 -1.90
C LEU A 111 -10.84 -0.25 -2.71
N SER A 112 -10.60 -1.34 -3.44
CA SER A 112 -11.67 -1.99 -4.21
C SER A 112 -12.78 -2.56 -3.31
N THR A 113 -12.46 -3.00 -2.10
CA THR A 113 -13.46 -3.43 -1.10
C THR A 113 -14.37 -2.29 -0.60
N ARG A 114 -14.04 -1.03 -0.89
CA ARG A 114 -14.80 0.17 -0.47
C ARG A 114 -15.74 0.67 -1.57
N GLY A 115 -15.95 -0.11 -2.62
CA GLY A 115 -16.88 0.18 -3.71
C GLY A 115 -16.53 1.43 -4.50
N ALA A 116 -17.55 2.17 -4.97
CA ALA A 116 -17.37 3.36 -5.79
C ALA A 116 -16.50 4.45 -5.12
N VAL A 117 -16.58 4.58 -3.79
CA VAL A 117 -15.77 5.55 -3.05
C VAL A 117 -14.29 5.18 -3.10
N GLY A 118 -13.98 3.89 -2.91
CA GLY A 118 -12.62 3.38 -3.02
C GLY A 118 -12.02 3.55 -4.41
N ILE A 119 -12.80 3.32 -5.46
CA ILE A 119 -12.39 3.61 -6.85
C ILE A 119 -12.09 5.09 -7.03
N ALA A 120 -12.95 5.98 -6.55
CA ALA A 120 -12.74 7.41 -6.68
C ALA A 120 -11.49 7.90 -5.93
N VAL A 121 -11.18 7.31 -4.77
CA VAL A 121 -9.93 7.59 -4.03
C VAL A 121 -8.72 7.05 -4.78
N ASN A 122 -8.79 5.82 -5.29
CA ASN A 122 -7.76 5.19 -6.10
C ASN A 122 -7.41 6.05 -7.34
N ASP A 123 -8.42 6.49 -8.10
CA ASP A 123 -8.22 7.28 -9.31
C ASP A 123 -7.59 8.65 -9.00
N LYS A 124 -8.03 9.30 -7.92
CA LYS A 124 -7.45 10.58 -7.47
C LYS A 124 -6.02 10.41 -7.00
N LEU A 125 -5.72 9.33 -6.29
CA LEU A 125 -4.37 9.04 -5.84
C LEU A 125 -3.45 8.70 -7.02
N SER A 126 -3.88 7.82 -7.93
CA SER A 126 -3.14 7.50 -9.15
C SER A 126 -2.85 8.75 -9.98
N GLY A 127 -3.85 9.62 -10.18
CA GLY A 127 -3.67 10.89 -10.89
C GLY A 127 -2.69 11.86 -10.20
N TYR A 128 -2.69 11.88 -8.86
CA TYR A 128 -1.72 12.68 -8.09
C TYR A 128 -0.30 12.14 -8.27
N LEU A 129 -0.10 10.83 -8.11
CA LEU A 129 1.21 10.18 -8.18
C LEU A 129 1.83 10.23 -9.57
N THR A 130 1.01 10.20 -10.63
CA THR A 130 1.52 10.21 -12.02
C THR A 130 1.70 11.61 -12.60
N ARG A 131 0.98 12.63 -12.09
CA ARG A 131 0.97 13.96 -12.73
C ARG A 131 1.49 15.09 -11.85
N LEU A 132 1.18 15.05 -10.56
CA LEU A 132 1.41 16.17 -9.65
C LEU A 132 2.66 15.96 -8.81
N LEU A 133 2.77 14.79 -8.17
CA LEU A 133 3.87 14.46 -7.28
C LEU A 133 5.25 14.56 -7.96
N PRO A 134 5.46 14.01 -9.20
CA PRO A 134 6.77 14.10 -9.83
C PRO A 134 7.22 15.54 -10.05
N ARG A 135 6.29 16.41 -10.47
CA ARG A 135 6.55 17.84 -10.68
C ARG A 135 6.88 18.57 -9.37
N GLN A 136 6.19 18.23 -8.28
CA GLN A 136 6.44 18.84 -6.97
C GLN A 136 7.82 18.44 -6.42
N LEU A 137 8.18 17.15 -6.51
CA LEU A 137 9.47 16.65 -6.06
C LEU A 137 10.61 17.22 -6.91
N THR A 138 10.47 17.23 -8.24
CA THR A 138 11.44 17.88 -9.13
C THR A 138 11.61 19.37 -8.82
N ALA A 139 10.54 20.10 -8.51
CA ALA A 139 10.65 21.50 -8.10
C ALA A 139 11.36 21.66 -6.74
N ALA A 140 11.18 20.72 -5.80
CA ALA A 140 11.91 20.69 -4.55
C ALA A 140 13.41 20.45 -4.77
N VAL A 141 13.76 19.53 -5.69
CA VAL A 141 15.15 19.28 -6.12
C VAL A 141 15.76 20.54 -6.74
N TYR A 142 15.08 21.17 -7.70
CA TYR A 142 15.59 22.39 -8.35
C TYR A 142 15.77 23.57 -7.39
N SER A 143 15.00 23.63 -6.32
CA SER A 143 15.13 24.69 -5.31
C SER A 143 16.14 24.36 -4.21
N GLY A 144 16.84 23.22 -4.28
CA GLY A 144 17.77 22.76 -3.24
C GLY A 144 17.11 22.46 -1.90
N ARG A 145 15.76 22.37 -1.88
CA ARG A 145 14.97 22.13 -0.66
C ARG A 145 14.67 20.67 -0.43
N PHE A 146 14.98 19.82 -1.40
CA PHE A 146 14.77 18.39 -1.29
C PHE A 146 15.63 17.78 -0.17
N ASP A 147 16.91 18.18 -0.09
CA ASP A 147 17.89 17.66 0.87
C ASP A 147 18.01 18.49 2.16
N ALA A 148 17.34 19.64 2.25
CA ALA A 148 17.51 20.63 3.32
C ALA A 148 16.78 20.29 4.65
N ALA A 149 16.59 18.99 4.95
CA ALA A 149 16.02 18.53 6.23
C ALA A 149 17.09 17.82 7.05
#